data_AF-A0A537J5D7-F1
#
_entry.id   AF-A0A537J5D7-F1
#
_cell.length_a   1.000
_cell.length_b   1.000
_cell.length_c   1.000
_cell.angle_alpha   90.00
_cell.angle_beta   90.00
_cell.angle_gamma   90.00
#
_symmetry.space_group_name_H-M   'P 1'
#
loop_
_entity.id
_entity.type
_entity.pdbx_description
1 polymer ?
#
loop_
_entity_poly.entity_id
_entity_poly.type
_entity_poly.pdbx_seq_one_letter_code
_entity_poly.pdbx_strand_id
1 'polypeptide(L)'
;EKVLGGIAQLGRIPAALFIVDIGHEHIALAEAKRLGITTFGVVDTNCDPNRVEFPIPANDDATKSIAIISNYLTAAIAEGLVERQAAKEEEAEESVGADENERKAAKLLAEAEAEGGRGGRPRGAAGAGGQRRRTPSGGGQRGGGRR
;
A
#
# COMPACT_ATOMS: atom_id res chain seq x y z
N GLU A 1 24.19 -29.89 -1.58
CA GLU A 1 23.82 -28.65 -2.30
C GLU A 1 23.16 -28.84 -3.68
N LYS A 2 23.41 -29.95 -4.40
CA LYS A 2 22.96 -30.14 -5.80
C LYS A 2 21.44 -30.09 -6.07
N VAL A 3 20.58 -30.41 -5.11
CA VAL A 3 19.12 -30.56 -5.36
C VAL A 3 18.30 -29.37 -4.85
N LEU A 4 18.73 -28.71 -3.77
CA LEU A 4 17.93 -27.67 -3.09
C LEU A 4 18.65 -26.31 -2.97
N GLY A 5 19.83 -26.14 -3.58
CA GLY A 5 20.63 -24.92 -3.43
C GLY A 5 19.89 -23.64 -3.83
N GLY A 6 19.10 -23.69 -4.91
CA GLY A 6 18.35 -22.52 -5.40
C GLY A 6 17.17 -22.09 -4.52
N ILE A 7 16.58 -23.02 -3.75
CA ILE A 7 15.45 -22.70 -2.86
C ILE A 7 15.88 -22.47 -1.41
N ALA A 8 17.10 -22.87 -1.03
CA ALA A 8 17.61 -22.73 0.33
C ALA A 8 17.67 -21.27 0.82
N GLN A 9 17.77 -20.32 -0.12
CA GLN A 9 17.83 -18.89 0.17
C GLN A 9 16.44 -18.22 0.18
N LEU A 10 15.36 -18.96 -0.14
CA LEU A 10 14.01 -18.40 -0.16
C LEU A 10 13.46 -18.28 1.27
N GLY A 11 13.35 -17.05 1.78
CA GLY A 11 12.74 -16.77 3.08
C GLY A 11 11.20 -16.77 3.09
N ARG A 12 10.57 -16.86 1.92
CA ARG A 12 9.11 -16.89 1.76
C ARG A 12 8.73 -17.59 0.46
N ILE A 13 7.45 -17.95 0.35
CA ILE A 13 6.87 -18.49 -0.89
C ILE A 13 7.02 -17.45 -2.02
N PRO A 14 7.47 -17.85 -3.22
CA PRO A 14 7.55 -16.96 -4.37
C PRO A 14 6.19 -16.36 -4.75
N ALA A 15 6.19 -15.10 -5.21
CA ALA A 15 4.98 -14.45 -5.70
C ALA A 15 4.61 -14.90 -7.13
N ALA A 16 5.62 -15.30 -7.91
CA ALA A 16 5.45 -15.80 -9.26
C ALA A 16 6.49 -16.89 -9.57
N LEU A 17 6.19 -17.75 -10.54
CA LEU A 17 7.09 -18.75 -11.09
C LEU A 17 7.20 -18.61 -12.60
N PHE A 18 8.42 -18.68 -13.12
CA PHE A 18 8.71 -18.83 -14.53
C PHE A 18 9.10 -20.28 -14.81
N ILE A 19 8.39 -20.93 -15.73
CA ILE A 19 8.51 -22.36 -16.02
C ILE A 19 8.85 -22.55 -17.49
N VAL A 20 9.92 -23.31 -17.75
CA VAL A 20 10.28 -23.76 -19.10
C VAL A 20 9.73 -25.16 -19.27
N ASP A 21 9.11 -25.44 -20.42
CA ASP A 21 8.49 -26.72 -20.74
C ASP A 21 7.38 -27.14 -19.74
N ILE A 22 6.21 -26.54 -19.93
CA ILE A 22 5.03 -26.81 -19.10
C ILE A 22 4.45 -28.22 -19.30
N GLY A 23 4.86 -28.92 -20.35
CA GLY A 23 4.52 -30.31 -20.61
C GLY A 23 5.21 -31.22 -19.61
N HIS A 24 6.53 -31.08 -19.50
CA HIS A 24 7.36 -31.87 -18.59
C HIS A 24 7.18 -31.43 -17.13
N GLU A 25 7.13 -30.12 -16.85
CA GLU A 25 7.05 -29.55 -15.49
C GLU A 25 5.61 -29.45 -14.93
N HIS A 26 4.79 -30.47 -15.19
CA HIS A 26 3.39 -30.52 -14.78
C HIS A 26 3.18 -30.53 -13.25
N ILE A 27 4.13 -31.06 -12.48
CA ILE A 27 4.08 -31.06 -11.00
C ILE A 27 4.24 -29.63 -10.48
N ALA A 28 5.21 -28.88 -11.00
CA ALA A 28 5.43 -27.49 -10.62
C ALA A 28 4.19 -26.62 -10.87
N LEU A 29 3.52 -26.84 -12.01
CA LEU A 29 2.24 -26.17 -12.31
C LEU A 29 1.13 -26.53 -11.30
N ALA A 30 0.98 -27.81 -10.97
CA ALA A 30 -0.03 -28.25 -10.03
C ALA A 30 0.20 -27.67 -8.63
N GLU A 31 1.45 -27.61 -8.18
CA GLU A 31 1.83 -27.01 -6.91
C GLU A 31 1.65 -25.50 -6.91
N ALA A 32 2.07 -24.81 -7.97
CA ALA A 32 1.88 -23.36 -8.13
C ALA A 32 0.40 -23.00 -8.05
N LYS A 33 -0.45 -23.72 -8.78
CA LYS A 33 -1.91 -23.52 -8.77
C LYS A 33 -2.51 -23.76 -7.37
N ARG A 34 -2.02 -24.78 -6.65
CA ARG A 34 -2.49 -25.08 -5.29
C ARG A 34 -2.06 -24.01 -4.28
N LEU A 35 -0.88 -23.43 -4.45
CA LEU A 35 -0.35 -22.38 -3.59
C LEU A 35 -0.80 -20.97 -3.99
N GLY A 36 -1.52 -20.83 -5.11
CA GLY A 36 -1.96 -19.53 -5.63
C GLY A 36 -0.82 -18.67 -6.16
N ILE A 37 0.24 -19.30 -6.68
CA ILE A 37 1.40 -18.61 -7.25
C ILE A 37 1.14 -18.34 -8.73
N THR A 38 1.32 -17.08 -9.16
CA THR A 38 1.17 -16.69 -10.57
C THR A 38 2.21 -17.37 -11.44
N THR A 39 1.80 -17.91 -12.59
CA THR A 39 2.69 -18.69 -13.47
C THR A 39 2.90 -18.03 -14.83
N PHE A 40 4.17 -17.92 -15.20
CA PHE A 40 4.64 -17.56 -16.53
C PHE A 40 5.26 -18.81 -17.15
N GLY A 41 4.83 -19.21 -18.35
CA GLY A 41 5.25 -20.49 -18.93
C GLY A 41 5.66 -20.37 -20.39
N VAL A 42 6.78 -21.00 -20.74
CA VAL A 42 7.13 -21.24 -22.15
C VAL A 42 6.23 -22.37 -22.68
N VAL A 43 5.52 -22.09 -23.77
CA VAL A 43 4.57 -23.01 -24.39
C VAL A 43 5.02 -23.32 -25.82
N ASP A 44 5.40 -24.58 -26.07
CA ASP A 44 5.62 -25.10 -27.41
C ASP A 44 4.35 -25.80 -27.97
N THR A 45 4.43 -26.28 -29.21
CA THR A 45 3.34 -26.91 -29.97
C THR A 45 2.66 -28.10 -29.30
N ASN A 46 3.34 -28.78 -28.38
CA ASN A 46 2.84 -29.94 -27.64
C ASN A 46 2.17 -29.58 -26.29
N CYS A 47 2.11 -28.30 -25.94
CA CYS A 47 1.64 -27.82 -24.65
C CYS A 47 0.33 -27.02 -24.75
N ASP A 48 -0.55 -27.18 -23.77
CA ASP A 48 -1.80 -26.41 -23.68
C ASP A 48 -1.54 -25.06 -22.97
N PRO A 49 -1.71 -23.91 -23.66
CA PRO A 49 -1.45 -22.58 -23.08
C PRO A 49 -2.40 -22.22 -21.93
N ASN A 50 -3.56 -22.90 -21.81
CA ASN A 50 -4.51 -22.64 -20.72
C ASN A 50 -4.05 -23.17 -19.36
N ARG A 51 -2.92 -23.90 -19.33
CA ARG A 51 -2.33 -24.44 -18.09
C ARG A 51 -1.52 -23.42 -17.30
N VAL A 52 -1.16 -22.29 -17.92
CA VAL A 52 -0.43 -21.18 -17.30
C VAL A 52 -1.22 -19.89 -17.41
N GLU A 53 -0.96 -18.96 -16.51
CA GLU A 53 -1.67 -17.68 -16.47
C GLU A 53 -1.12 -16.72 -17.54
N PHE A 54 0.20 -16.72 -17.74
CA PHE A 54 0.88 -15.92 -18.75
C PHE A 54 1.70 -16.83 -19.69
N PRO A 55 1.07 -17.35 -20.77
CA PRO A 55 1.76 -18.19 -21.75
C PRO A 55 2.67 -17.37 -22.67
N ILE A 56 3.89 -17.87 -22.90
CA ILE A 56 4.88 -17.32 -23.83
C ILE A 56 5.09 -18.35 -24.94
N PRO A 57 4.57 -18.13 -26.15
CA PRO A 57 4.73 -19.08 -27.26
C PRO A 57 6.17 -19.07 -27.75
N ALA A 58 6.88 -20.17 -27.54
CA ALA A 58 8.26 -20.33 -27.99
C ALA A 58 8.72 -21.80 -27.92
N ASN A 59 9.79 -22.12 -28.64
CA ASN A 59 10.42 -23.43 -28.59
C ASN A 59 11.21 -23.59 -27.29
N ASP A 60 10.86 -24.58 -26.47
CA ASP A 60 11.48 -24.93 -25.19
C ASP A 60 12.67 -25.92 -25.34
N ASP A 61 12.76 -26.69 -26.42
CA ASP A 61 13.90 -27.58 -26.69
C ASP A 61 15.19 -26.82 -27.05
N ALA A 62 15.06 -25.60 -27.55
CA ALA A 62 16.19 -24.83 -28.07
C ALA A 62 16.85 -23.96 -27.00
N THR A 63 18.11 -24.27 -26.64
CA THR A 63 18.90 -23.47 -25.68
C THR A 63 18.96 -21.98 -26.05
N LYS A 64 19.07 -21.65 -27.35
CA LYS A 64 19.08 -20.25 -27.81
C LYS A 64 17.76 -19.54 -27.52
N SER A 65 16.63 -20.23 -27.73
CA SER A 65 15.29 -19.69 -27.46
C SER A 65 15.12 -19.41 -25.97
N ILE A 66 15.41 -20.41 -25.12
CA ILE A 66 15.36 -20.28 -23.66
C ILE A 66 16.25 -19.14 -23.17
N ALA A 67 17.48 -19.04 -23.70
CA ALA A 67 18.43 -18.01 -23.31
C ALA A 67 17.92 -16.60 -23.65
N ILE A 68 17.36 -16.39 -24.84
CA ILE A 68 16.80 -15.09 -25.24
C ILE A 68 15.67 -14.69 -24.30
N ILE A 69 14.72 -15.60 -24.04
CA ILE A 69 13.56 -15.32 -23.19
C ILE A 69 13.99 -15.06 -21.74
N SER A 70 14.85 -15.92 -21.18
CA SER A 70 15.34 -15.80 -19.81
C SER A 70 16.13 -14.50 -19.60
N ASN A 71 16.97 -14.12 -20.57
CA ASN A 71 17.73 -12.88 -20.49
C ASN A 71 16.82 -11.65 -20.55
N TYR A 72 15.84 -11.65 -21.45
CA TYR A 72 14.86 -10.57 -21.55
C TYR A 72 14.04 -10.43 -20.26
N LEU A 73 13.56 -11.55 -19.72
CA LEU A 73 12.82 -11.57 -18.45
C LEU A 73 13.69 -11.05 -17.29
N THR A 74 14.97 -11.45 -17.24
CA THR A 74 15.90 -10.97 -16.21
C THR A 74 16.12 -9.47 -16.30
N ALA A 75 16.28 -8.93 -17.52
CA ALA A 75 16.40 -7.49 -17.73
C ALA A 75 15.13 -6.75 -17.27
N ALA A 76 13.95 -7.23 -17.66
CA ALA A 76 12.68 -6.65 -17.23
C ALA A 76 12.47 -6.70 -15.71
N ILE A 77 12.88 -7.79 -15.05
CA ILE A 77 12.85 -7.89 -13.58
C ILE A 77 13.80 -6.86 -12.95
N ALA A 78 15.00 -6.69 -13.49
CA ALA A 78 15.95 -5.69 -12.99
C ALA A 78 15.40 -4.26 -13.12
N GLU A 79 14.82 -3.92 -14.27
CA GLU A 79 14.15 -2.63 -14.51
C GLU A 79 13.01 -2.41 -13.51
N GLY A 80 12.11 -3.38 -13.36
CA GLY A 80 10.98 -3.27 -12.42
C GLY A 80 11.41 -3.19 -10.94
N LEU A 81 12.56 -3.77 -10.56
CA LEU A 81 13.12 -3.61 -9.23
C LEU A 81 13.64 -2.19 -8.97
N VAL A 82 14.24 -1.55 -9.98
CA VAL A 82 14.71 -0.16 -9.90
C VAL A 82 13.52 0.79 -9.77
N GLU A 83 12.50 0.63 -10.62
CA GLU A 83 11.27 1.45 -10.57
C GLU A 83 10.56 1.32 -9.22
N ARG A 84 10.45 0.09 -8.70
CA ARG A 84 9.85 -0.15 -7.38
C ARG A 84 10.64 0.51 -6.26
N GLN A 85 11.97 0.61 -6.38
CA GLN A 85 12.79 1.27 -5.37
C GLN A 85 12.60 2.78 -5.42
N ALA A 86 12.58 3.38 -6.62
CA ALA A 86 12.31 4.80 -6.81
C ALA A 86 10.93 5.20 -6.27
N ALA A 87 9.88 4.44 -6.60
CA ALA A 87 8.52 4.71 -6.11
C ALA A 87 8.42 4.68 -4.57
N LYS A 88 9.16 3.79 -3.90
CA LYS A 88 9.21 3.74 -2.43
C LYS A 88 9.93 4.94 -1.83
N GLU A 89 10.95 5.45 -2.50
CA GLU A 89 11.69 6.63 -2.06
C GLU A 89 10.80 7.88 -2.18
N GLU A 90 10.07 8.02 -3.30
CA GLU A 90 9.07 9.08 -3.49
C GLU A 90 7.97 9.01 -2.43
N GLU A 91 7.37 7.85 -2.18
CA GLU A 91 6.35 7.67 -1.12
C GLU A 91 6.91 8.02 0.28
N ALA A 92 8.17 7.67 0.54
CA ALA A 92 8.82 8.01 1.81
C ALA A 92 9.03 9.52 1.95
N GLU A 93 9.50 10.20 0.91
CA GLU A 93 9.68 11.65 0.90
C GLU A 93 8.34 12.39 1.06
N GLU A 94 7.29 11.93 0.40
CA GLU A 94 5.94 12.51 0.50
C GLU A 94 5.38 12.36 1.92
N SER A 95 5.58 11.19 2.56
CA SER A 95 5.15 10.96 3.94
C SER A 95 5.88 11.84 4.96
N VAL A 96 7.19 12.04 4.78
CA VAL A 96 8.00 12.93 5.64
C VAL A 96 7.61 14.40 5.43
N GLY A 97 7.38 14.81 4.18
CA GLY A 97 6.91 16.16 3.85
C GLY A 97 5.53 16.47 4.43
N ALA A 98 4.61 15.51 4.42
CA ALA A 98 3.28 15.64 5.03
C ALA A 98 3.38 15.83 6.56
N ASP A 99 4.18 15.01 7.24
CA ASP A 99 4.43 15.12 8.69
C ASP A 99 5.07 16.47 9.06
N GLU A 100 6.02 16.96 8.26
CA GLU A 100 6.63 18.27 8.51
C GLU A 100 5.65 19.43 8.31
N ASN A 101 4.80 19.35 7.28
CA ASN A 101 3.81 20.37 6.98
C ASN A 101 2.72 20.43 8.05
N GLU A 102 2.25 19.29 8.56
CA GLU A 102 1.33 19.24 9.69
C GLU A 102 1.94 19.82 10.97
N ARG A 103 3.21 19.51 11.28
CA ARG A 103 3.89 20.09 12.45
C ARG A 103 4.09 21.60 12.34
N LYS A 104 4.46 22.10 11.15
CA LYS A 104 4.59 23.53 10.89
C LYS A 104 3.23 24.24 11.00
N ALA A 105 2.17 23.65 10.46
CA ALA A 105 0.80 24.19 10.58
C ALA A 105 0.31 24.23 12.03
N ALA A 106 0.53 23.16 12.81
CA ALA A 106 0.16 23.11 14.23
C ALA A 106 0.92 24.16 15.07
N LYS A 107 2.20 24.40 14.78
CA LYS A 107 3.00 25.43 15.45
C LYS A 107 2.51 26.84 15.13
N LEU A 108 2.24 27.13 13.85
CA LEU A 108 1.72 28.43 13.42
C LEU A 108 0.35 28.75 14.04
N LEU A 109 -0.52 27.75 14.16
CA LEU A 109 -1.82 27.89 14.85
C LEU A 109 -1.65 28.20 16.34
N ALA A 110 -0.76 27.49 17.04
CA ALA A 110 -0.49 27.72 18.45
C ALA A 110 0.13 29.12 18.72
N GLU A 111 1.01 29.59 17.84
CA GLU A 111 1.59 30.94 17.91
C GLU A 111 0.53 32.03 17.65
N ALA A 112 -0.38 31.83 16.69
CA ALA A 112 -1.47 32.75 16.41
C ALA A 112 -2.49 32.85 17.57
N GLU A 113 -2.82 31.74 18.23
CA GLU A 113 -3.68 31.73 19.42
C GLU A 113 -3.01 32.42 20.62
N ALA A 114 -1.70 32.25 20.79
CA ALA A 114 -0.94 32.89 21.86
C ALA A 114 -0.81 34.42 21.68
N GLU A 115 -0.71 34.90 20.44
CA GLU A 115 -0.68 36.34 20.14
C GLU A 115 -2.07 37.00 20.21
N GLY A 116 -3.14 36.29 19.83
CA GLY A 116 -4.52 36.76 19.92
C GLY A 116 -5.00 37.06 21.36
N GLY A 117 -4.34 36.49 22.37
CA GLY A 117 -4.67 36.69 23.80
C GLY A 117 -4.19 38.01 24.42
N ARG A 118 -3.42 38.84 23.70
CA ARG A 118 -2.86 40.11 24.25
C ARG A 118 -3.65 41.37 23.90
N GLY A 119 -4.75 41.28 23.17
CA GLY A 119 -5.59 42.42 22.78
C GLY A 119 -6.90 42.52 23.55
N GLY A 120 -6.89 43.00 24.80
CA GLY A 120 -8.14 43.41 25.46
C GLY A 120 -8.13 43.49 26.98
N ARG A 121 -7.56 44.57 27.54
CA ARG A 121 -7.89 44.99 28.91
C ARG A 121 -8.17 46.49 28.96
N PRO A 122 -9.38 46.87 29.36
CA PRO A 122 -9.59 47.99 30.29
C PRO A 122 -10.33 47.44 31.52
N ARG A 123 -9.70 47.25 32.68
CA ARG A 123 -9.43 48.23 33.76
C ARG A 123 -10.69 48.99 34.24
N GLY A 124 -11.11 48.67 35.48
CA GLY A 124 -12.05 49.42 36.32
C GLY A 124 -13.49 48.86 36.27
N ALA A 125 -14.27 48.75 37.34
CA ALA A 125 -14.12 49.15 38.72
C ALA A 125 -15.11 48.32 39.58
N ALA A 126 -14.79 48.17 40.86
CA ALA A 126 -15.69 47.63 41.89
C ALA A 126 -16.93 48.53 42.05
N GLY A 127 -18.08 47.93 42.34
CA GLY A 127 -19.30 48.68 42.65
C GLY A 127 -20.47 47.77 43.02
N ALA A 128 -20.86 47.84 44.28
CA ALA A 128 -21.97 47.12 44.91
C ALA A 128 -23.35 47.48 44.35
N GLY A 129 -24.33 46.59 44.56
CA GLY A 129 -25.71 47.00 44.85
C GLY A 129 -26.83 46.40 44.00
N GLY A 130 -27.72 45.63 44.64
CA GLY A 130 -29.15 45.92 44.56
C GLY A 130 -30.04 45.13 43.58
N GLN A 131 -30.86 44.25 44.19
CA GLN A 131 -32.31 44.05 43.96
C GLN A 131 -32.85 43.20 42.78
N ARG A 132 -33.27 41.99 43.19
CA ARG A 132 -34.55 41.29 42.93
C ARG A 132 -35.54 41.91 41.92
N ARG A 133 -35.97 41.09 40.94
CA ARG A 133 -37.38 40.94 40.51
C ARG A 133 -37.52 39.62 39.73
N ARG A 134 -38.15 38.60 40.34
CA ARG A 134 -39.52 38.09 40.10
C ARG A 134 -39.73 37.47 38.71
N THR A 135 -39.92 36.15 38.73
CA THR A 135 -40.53 35.29 37.70
C THR A 135 -42.00 35.67 37.45
N PRO A 136 -42.58 35.27 36.30
CA PRO A 136 -43.43 34.07 36.28
C PRO A 136 -43.20 33.20 35.01
N SER A 137 -43.11 31.88 35.14
CA SER A 137 -44.20 30.89 34.97
C SER A 137 -44.68 30.65 33.54
N GLY A 138 -44.64 29.38 33.13
CA GLY A 138 -45.28 28.79 31.94
C GLY A 138 -44.25 28.02 31.09
N GLY A 139 -44.26 26.69 30.91
CA GLY A 139 -45.24 25.65 31.21
C GLY A 139 -45.23 24.63 30.07
N GLY A 140 -45.04 23.33 30.37
CA GLY A 140 -45.24 22.18 29.46
C GLY A 140 -44.02 21.82 28.60
N GLN A 141 -43.28 20.71 28.73
CA GLN A 141 -43.52 19.29 29.02
C GLN A 141 -43.78 18.39 27.79
N ARG A 142 -42.95 17.32 27.71
CA ARG A 142 -43.06 16.06 26.92
C ARG A 142 -42.73 16.20 25.43
N GLY A 143 -42.01 15.28 24.79
CA GLY A 143 -41.50 13.97 25.18
C GLY A 143 -41.41 13.06 23.94
N GLY A 144 -40.54 12.03 23.98
CA GLY A 144 -40.50 10.90 23.02
C GLY A 144 -39.93 11.24 21.64
N GLY A 145 -39.14 10.42 20.96
CA GLY A 145 -38.93 8.98 21.06
C GLY A 145 -39.04 8.39 19.65
N ARG A 146 -37.96 7.72 19.20
CA ARG A 146 -37.87 6.74 18.09
C ARG A 146 -38.19 7.25 16.66
N ARG A 147 -37.20 7.11 15.77
CA ARG A 147 -37.08 5.97 14.84
C ARG A 147 -35.62 5.82 14.42
#